data_AF-A0A5K3EFX5-F1
#
_entry.id   AF-A0A5K3EFX5-F1
#
_cell.length_a   1.000
_cell.length_b   1.000
_cell.length_c   1.000
_cell.angle_alpha   90.00
_cell.angle_beta   90.00
_cell.angle_gamma   90.00
#
_symmetry.space_group_name_H-M   'P 1'
#
loop_
_entity.id
_entity.type
_entity.pdbx_description
1 polymer ?
#
loop_
_entity_poly.entity_id
_entity_poly.type
_entity_poly.pdbx_seq_one_letter_code
_entity_poly.pdbx_strand_id
1 'polypeptide(L)'
;MRAYEEFLREKMAIDEVVRRIHEEDQQQAEQRLQRKRAYAAEMEAFKMQQLRWRLAEKERIRQENERIVKEIAEQESREDISARNRLERQKNLEEIQAKLRKFIECKEAERTEVEMLRQELSQEEAAYAAMKTDEVDVEQKLRLRLELQNAHQQALAQRARRLAAEREEEELYRTQMLAQMAERDRLEQLSDEKRRLKLMEHRRDLQVMLEKKRQEVEKQRQEEEDAQAAILRREEVRRLIIEEERIRLLKEHAKPLLGYLPKGILKNDTELQEMDPEVQSVILQSRNLRMDDATSCPLVN
;
A
#
# COMPACT_ATOMS: atom_id res chain seq x y z
N MET A 1 95.19 -170.98 77.27
CA MET A 1 96.21 -170.15 76.60
C MET A 1 95.73 -169.51 75.28
N ARG A 2 94.72 -170.04 74.56
CA ARG A 2 94.21 -169.43 73.31
C ARG A 2 93.53 -168.05 73.47
N ALA A 3 92.80 -167.82 74.55
CA ALA A 3 92.06 -166.57 74.76
C ALA A 3 92.92 -165.30 74.92
N TYR A 4 94.19 -165.42 75.32
CA TYR A 4 95.08 -164.26 75.52
C TYR A 4 95.70 -163.77 74.21
N GLU A 5 95.99 -164.68 73.28
CA GLU A 5 96.51 -164.35 71.95
C GLU A 5 95.45 -163.68 71.07
N GLU A 6 94.19 -164.09 71.20
CA GLU A 6 93.05 -163.45 70.52
C GLU A 6 92.82 -162.03 71.06
N PHE A 7 92.87 -161.83 72.37
CA PHE A 7 92.76 -160.49 72.98
C PHE A 7 93.87 -159.53 72.51
N LEU A 8 95.11 -159.99 72.37
CA LEU A 8 96.20 -159.15 71.88
C LEU A 8 96.03 -158.78 70.41
N ARG A 9 95.54 -159.70 69.56
CA ARG A 9 95.23 -159.40 68.16
C ARG A 9 94.06 -158.42 68.04
N GLU A 10 93.01 -158.61 68.83
CA GLU A 10 91.88 -157.69 68.89
C GLU A 10 92.31 -156.32 69.40
N LYS A 11 93.15 -156.25 70.43
CA LYS A 11 93.69 -154.97 70.93
C LYS A 11 94.52 -154.24 69.86
N MET A 12 95.41 -154.94 69.16
CA MET A 12 96.19 -154.33 68.07
C MET A 12 95.30 -153.87 66.92
N ALA A 13 94.29 -154.66 66.54
CA ALA A 13 93.31 -154.26 65.53
C ALA A 13 92.47 -153.05 65.99
N ILE A 14 92.08 -153.00 67.27
CA ILE A 14 91.37 -151.87 67.88
C ILE A 14 92.28 -150.64 67.92
N ASP A 15 93.54 -150.76 68.34
CA ASP A 15 94.50 -149.67 68.40
C ASP A 15 94.80 -149.11 66.99
N GLU A 16 94.86 -149.96 65.95
CA GLU A 16 94.97 -149.54 64.55
C GLU A 16 93.71 -148.82 64.04
N VAL A 17 92.51 -149.31 64.40
CA VAL A 17 91.24 -148.64 64.08
C VAL A 17 91.15 -147.28 64.78
N VAL A 18 91.50 -147.20 66.06
CA VAL A 18 91.53 -145.95 66.83
C VAL A 18 92.55 -144.96 66.24
N ARG A 19 93.73 -145.44 65.82
CA ARG A 19 94.73 -144.60 65.15
C ARG A 19 94.20 -144.05 63.82
N ARG A 20 93.56 -144.89 62.99
CA ARG A 20 92.92 -144.44 61.74
C ARG A 20 91.80 -143.44 61.99
N ILE A 21 90.95 -143.67 63.00
CA ILE A 21 89.90 -142.71 63.39
C ILE A 21 90.51 -141.36 63.80
N HIS A 22 91.59 -141.37 64.61
CA HIS A 22 92.27 -140.12 64.98
C HIS A 22 92.94 -139.42 63.80
N GLU A 23 93.56 -140.15 62.87
CA GLU A 23 94.14 -139.60 61.65
C GLU A 23 93.05 -139.05 60.70
N GLU A 24 91.94 -139.75 60.53
CA GLU A 24 90.77 -139.29 59.77
C GLU A 24 90.13 -138.06 60.42
N ASP A 25 89.97 -138.03 61.74
CA ASP A 25 89.45 -136.88 62.48
C ASP A 25 90.38 -135.66 62.36
N GLN A 26 91.71 -135.87 62.41
CA GLN A 26 92.70 -134.81 62.18
C GLN A 26 92.62 -134.27 60.74
N GLN A 27 92.58 -135.14 59.73
CA GLN A 27 92.42 -134.73 58.33
C GLN A 27 91.10 -134.01 58.09
N GLN A 28 89.99 -134.46 58.69
CA GLN A 28 88.70 -133.78 58.60
C GLN A 28 88.74 -132.42 59.28
N ALA A 29 89.39 -132.29 60.44
CA ALA A 29 89.56 -131.01 61.13
C ALA A 29 90.40 -130.03 60.30
N GLU A 30 91.49 -130.50 59.68
CA GLU A 30 92.33 -129.71 58.77
C GLU A 30 91.56 -129.28 57.53
N GLN A 31 90.81 -130.16 56.88
CA GLN A 31 89.97 -129.82 55.73
C GLN A 31 88.87 -128.82 56.10
N ARG A 32 88.22 -128.98 57.26
CA ARG A 32 87.23 -128.01 57.76
C ARG A 32 87.87 -126.65 58.02
N LEU A 33 89.08 -126.60 58.57
CA LEU A 33 89.81 -125.36 58.79
C LEU A 33 90.23 -124.71 57.46
N GLN A 34 90.74 -125.48 56.50
CA GLN A 34 91.09 -125.01 55.16
C GLN A 34 89.88 -124.45 54.43
N ARG A 35 88.71 -125.13 54.48
CA ARG A 35 87.45 -124.62 53.90
C ARG A 35 86.99 -123.33 54.58
N LYS A 36 87.08 -123.23 55.90
CA LYS A 36 86.77 -121.98 56.64
C LYS A 36 87.71 -120.84 56.23
N ARG A 37 89.01 -121.11 56.07
CA ARG A 37 89.99 -120.11 55.61
C ARG A 37 89.74 -119.68 54.17
N ALA A 38 89.46 -120.63 53.27
CA ALA A 38 89.11 -120.35 51.87
C ALA A 38 87.84 -119.48 51.79
N TYR A 39 86.77 -119.87 52.50
CA TYR A 39 85.53 -119.10 52.57
C TYR A 39 85.73 -117.71 53.18
N ALA A 40 86.53 -117.58 54.24
CA ALA A 40 86.87 -116.28 54.81
C ALA A 40 87.61 -115.38 53.81
N ALA A 41 88.58 -115.94 53.07
CA ALA A 41 89.32 -115.21 52.03
C ALA A 41 88.40 -114.80 50.86
N GLU A 42 87.47 -115.66 50.43
CA GLU A 42 86.46 -115.34 49.42
C GLU A 42 85.52 -114.22 49.90
N MET A 43 85.08 -114.28 51.16
CA MET A 43 84.24 -113.24 51.77
C MET A 43 84.98 -111.89 51.88
N GLU A 44 86.26 -111.90 52.23
CA GLU A 44 87.10 -110.69 52.27
C GLU A 44 87.30 -110.12 50.86
N ALA A 45 87.59 -110.97 49.87
CA ALA A 45 87.69 -110.56 48.47
C ALA A 45 86.38 -109.93 47.97
N PHE A 46 85.24 -110.53 48.29
CA PHE A 46 83.92 -109.99 47.93
C PHE A 46 83.64 -108.63 48.60
N LYS A 47 83.95 -108.48 49.89
CA LYS A 47 83.82 -107.19 50.59
C LYS A 47 84.70 -106.12 49.96
N MET A 48 85.95 -106.45 49.62
CA MET A 48 86.86 -105.53 48.95
C MET A 48 86.37 -105.15 47.55
N GLN A 49 85.80 -106.09 46.80
CA GLN A 49 85.17 -105.80 45.50
C GLN A 49 83.94 -104.90 45.65
N GLN A 50 83.07 -105.14 46.63
CA GLN A 50 81.93 -104.27 46.91
C GLN A 50 82.36 -102.85 47.29
N LEU A 51 83.40 -102.70 48.12
CA LEU A 51 83.93 -101.39 48.47
C LEU A 51 84.50 -100.67 47.26
N ARG A 52 85.28 -101.37 46.42
CA ARG A 52 85.80 -100.83 45.15
C ARG A 52 84.68 -100.40 44.22
N TRP A 53 83.63 -101.22 44.08
CA TRP A 53 82.46 -100.89 43.27
C TRP A 53 81.71 -99.67 43.82
N ARG A 54 81.46 -99.60 45.13
CA ARG A 54 80.79 -98.44 45.75
C ARG A 54 81.59 -97.15 45.59
N LEU A 55 82.91 -97.21 45.71
CA LEU A 55 83.78 -96.04 45.50
C LEU A 55 83.78 -95.61 44.03
N ALA A 56 83.89 -96.56 43.10
CA ALA A 56 83.83 -96.28 41.67
C ALA A 56 82.46 -95.70 41.26
N GLU A 57 81.36 -96.23 41.81
CA GLU A 57 80.00 -95.76 41.53
C GLU A 57 79.79 -94.33 42.07
N LYS A 58 80.25 -94.05 43.29
CA LYS A 58 80.20 -92.69 43.86
C LYS A 58 80.98 -91.68 43.01
N GLU A 59 82.15 -92.08 42.53
CA GLU A 59 82.96 -91.22 41.67
C GLU A 59 82.29 -91.00 40.30
N ARG A 60 81.66 -92.03 39.72
CA ARG A 60 80.88 -91.89 38.49
C ARG A 60 79.71 -90.92 38.66
N ILE A 61 78.92 -91.08 39.73
CA ILE A 61 77.79 -90.19 40.05
C ILE A 61 78.28 -88.77 40.30
N ARG A 62 79.43 -88.59 40.98
CA ARG A 62 80.01 -87.26 41.20
C ARG A 62 80.37 -86.59 39.87
N GLN A 63 81.02 -87.30 38.96
CA GLN A 63 81.37 -86.78 37.64
C GLN A 63 80.13 -86.50 36.79
N GLU A 64 79.10 -87.33 36.86
CA GLU A 64 77.80 -87.09 36.21
C GLU A 64 77.12 -85.83 36.78
N ASN A 65 77.07 -85.69 38.10
CA ASN A 65 76.51 -84.49 38.75
C ASN A 65 77.28 -83.23 38.39
N GLU A 66 78.62 -83.28 38.33
CA GLU A 66 79.44 -82.15 37.89
C GLU A 66 79.17 -81.76 36.43
N ARG A 67 78.85 -82.73 35.55
CA ARG A 67 78.41 -82.45 34.18
C ARG A 67 77.02 -81.80 34.15
N ILE A 68 76.08 -82.34 34.92
CA ILE A 68 74.71 -81.81 35.01
C ILE A 68 74.74 -80.34 35.47
N VAL A 69 75.53 -80.01 36.50
CA VAL A 69 75.65 -78.62 36.99
C VAL A 69 76.20 -77.68 35.92
N LYS A 70 77.19 -78.13 35.13
CA LYS A 70 77.74 -77.32 34.03
C LYS A 70 76.70 -77.10 32.93
N GLU A 71 75.96 -78.13 32.55
CA GLU A 71 74.90 -78.02 31.54
C GLU A 71 73.77 -77.08 31.98
N ILE A 72 73.35 -77.14 33.26
CA ILE A 72 72.36 -76.21 33.82
C ILE A 72 72.89 -74.77 33.75
N ALA A 73 74.13 -74.53 34.20
CA ALA A 73 74.72 -73.18 34.16
C ALA A 73 74.83 -72.64 32.72
N GLU A 74 75.19 -73.50 31.76
CA GLU A 74 75.20 -73.14 30.34
C GLU A 74 73.79 -72.80 29.83
N GLN A 75 72.77 -73.58 30.20
CA GLN A 75 71.37 -73.31 29.82
C GLN A 75 70.88 -71.98 30.41
N GLU A 76 71.08 -71.75 31.71
CA GLU A 76 70.72 -70.50 32.38
C GLU A 76 71.39 -69.30 31.71
N SER A 77 72.69 -69.39 31.38
CA SER A 77 73.40 -68.32 30.70
C SER A 77 72.83 -68.02 29.30
N ARG A 78 72.40 -69.05 28.55
CA ARG A 78 71.76 -68.88 27.23
C ARG A 78 70.38 -68.26 27.36
N GLU A 79 69.62 -68.66 28.37
CA GLU A 79 68.30 -68.09 28.67
C GLU A 79 68.41 -66.63 29.08
N ASP A 80 69.39 -66.28 29.91
CA ASP A 80 69.70 -64.91 30.32
C ASP A 80 70.07 -64.03 29.11
N ILE A 81 70.95 -64.51 28.23
CA ILE A 81 71.31 -63.80 27.00
C ILE A 81 70.08 -63.62 26.11
N SER A 82 69.26 -64.66 25.95
CA SER A 82 68.01 -64.61 25.19
C SER A 82 67.00 -63.63 25.80
N ALA A 83 66.86 -63.61 27.13
CA ALA A 83 66.01 -62.68 27.85
C ALA A 83 66.49 -61.23 27.68
N ARG A 84 67.79 -60.97 27.79
CA ARG A 84 68.38 -59.63 27.54
C ARG A 84 68.12 -59.17 26.11
N ASN A 85 68.36 -60.03 25.13
CA ASN A 85 68.10 -59.71 23.72
C ASN A 85 66.61 -59.43 23.46
N ARG A 86 65.69 -60.16 24.11
CA ARG A 86 64.25 -59.89 24.03
C ARG A 86 63.90 -58.53 24.62
N LEU A 87 64.45 -58.19 25.79
CA LEU A 87 64.23 -56.92 26.46
C LEU A 87 64.75 -55.74 25.63
N GLU A 88 65.95 -55.87 25.04
CA GLU A 88 66.52 -54.84 24.15
C GLU A 88 65.65 -54.64 22.90
N ARG A 89 65.16 -55.72 22.28
CA ARG A 89 64.23 -55.63 21.15
C ARG A 89 62.93 -54.93 21.54
N GLN A 90 62.39 -55.21 22.72
CA GLN A 90 61.19 -54.54 23.23
C GLN A 90 61.43 -53.05 23.46
N LYS A 91 62.54 -52.67 24.11
CA LYS A 91 62.91 -51.27 24.30
C LYS A 91 63.06 -50.53 22.96
N ASN A 92 63.76 -51.12 22.00
CA ASN A 92 63.91 -50.54 20.66
C ASN A 92 62.54 -50.37 19.96
N LEU A 93 61.65 -51.36 20.10
CA LEU A 93 60.30 -51.27 19.56
C LEU A 93 59.49 -50.15 20.24
N GLU A 94 59.55 -50.03 21.55
CA GLU A 94 58.89 -48.97 22.32
C GLU A 94 59.39 -47.58 21.92
N GLU A 95 60.70 -47.41 21.73
CA GLU A 95 61.29 -46.15 21.26
C GLU A 95 60.79 -45.78 19.86
N ILE A 96 60.74 -46.76 18.94
CA ILE A 96 60.22 -46.54 17.58
C ILE A 96 58.73 -46.19 17.63
N GLN A 97 57.94 -46.92 18.43
CA GLN A 97 56.52 -46.61 18.61
C GLN A 97 56.30 -45.23 19.20
N ALA A 98 57.10 -44.81 20.18
CA ALA A 98 57.00 -43.48 20.78
C ALA A 98 57.31 -42.38 19.75
N LYS A 99 58.34 -42.57 18.90
CA LYS A 99 58.65 -41.66 17.79
C LYS A 99 57.51 -41.60 16.78
N LEU A 100 56.92 -42.75 16.44
CA LEU A 100 55.80 -42.83 15.50
C LEU A 100 54.55 -42.13 16.03
N ARG A 101 54.21 -42.34 17.31
CA ARG A 101 53.08 -41.65 17.96
C ARG A 101 53.24 -40.13 17.89
N LYS A 102 54.41 -39.62 18.29
CA LYS A 102 54.71 -38.17 18.20
C LYS A 102 54.63 -37.63 16.78
N PHE A 103 55.08 -38.40 15.78
CA PHE A 103 54.97 -38.01 14.38
C PHE A 103 53.52 -37.93 13.92
N ILE A 104 52.70 -38.92 14.30
CA ILE A 104 51.26 -38.93 13.99
C ILE A 104 50.56 -37.74 14.64
N GLU A 105 50.78 -37.51 15.95
CA GLU A 105 50.23 -36.38 16.69
C GLU A 105 50.59 -35.04 16.04
N CYS A 106 51.86 -34.86 15.65
CA CYS A 106 52.30 -33.65 14.96
C CYS A 106 51.61 -33.48 13.60
N LYS A 107 51.43 -34.56 12.84
CA LYS A 107 50.76 -34.51 11.53
C LYS A 107 49.26 -34.28 11.66
N GLU A 108 48.63 -34.81 12.70
CA GLU A 108 47.23 -34.53 13.01
C GLU A 108 47.06 -33.07 13.43
N ALA A 109 47.94 -32.54 14.27
CA ALA A 109 47.95 -31.13 14.63
C ALA A 109 48.05 -30.21 13.40
N GLU A 110 49.04 -30.45 12.52
CA GLU A 110 49.18 -29.71 11.25
C GLU A 110 47.90 -29.76 10.40
N ARG A 111 47.24 -30.93 10.30
CA ARG A 111 45.98 -31.07 9.56
C ARG A 111 44.87 -30.26 10.19
N THR A 112 44.71 -30.34 11.51
CA THR A 112 43.69 -29.58 12.22
C THR A 112 43.92 -28.08 12.10
N GLU A 113 45.17 -27.60 12.16
CA GLU A 113 45.48 -26.18 11.95
C GLU A 113 45.07 -25.72 10.55
N VAL A 114 45.39 -26.49 9.51
CA VAL A 114 44.99 -26.18 8.13
C VAL A 114 43.46 -26.21 7.97
N GLU A 115 42.77 -27.17 8.60
CA GLU A 115 41.31 -27.24 8.59
C GLU A 115 40.66 -26.05 9.29
N MET A 116 41.21 -25.61 10.44
CA MET A 116 40.77 -24.42 11.15
C MET A 116 40.93 -23.18 10.28
N LEU A 117 42.11 -22.97 9.67
CA LEU A 117 42.34 -21.85 8.76
C LEU A 117 41.38 -21.86 7.56
N ARG A 118 41.05 -23.05 7.03
CA ARG A 118 40.08 -23.19 5.95
C ARG A 118 38.66 -22.83 6.38
N GLN A 119 38.28 -23.21 7.60
CA GLN A 119 36.98 -22.83 8.17
C GLN A 119 36.89 -21.33 8.41
N GLU A 120 37.93 -20.72 8.97
CA GLU A 120 38.04 -19.28 9.17
C GLU A 120 37.92 -18.53 7.84
N LEU A 121 38.70 -18.92 6.83
CA LEU A 121 38.61 -18.32 5.50
C LEU A 121 37.20 -18.44 4.90
N SER A 122 36.57 -19.61 5.02
CA SER A 122 35.20 -19.81 4.53
C SER A 122 34.18 -18.92 5.25
N GLN A 123 34.37 -18.66 6.55
CA GLN A 123 33.51 -17.77 7.33
C GLN A 123 33.71 -16.31 6.92
N GLU A 124 34.96 -15.89 6.72
CA GLU A 124 35.29 -14.54 6.24
C GLU A 124 34.76 -14.28 4.83
N GLU A 125 34.91 -15.24 3.91
CA GLU A 125 34.35 -15.14 2.56
C GLU A 125 32.82 -15.01 2.58
N ALA A 126 32.14 -15.79 3.43
CA ALA A 126 30.69 -15.71 3.61
C ALA A 126 30.26 -14.35 4.21
N ALA A 127 30.99 -13.85 5.21
CA ALA A 127 30.74 -12.54 5.81
C ALA A 127 30.97 -11.40 4.81
N TYR A 128 32.03 -11.49 4.01
CA TYR A 128 32.31 -10.53 2.94
C TYR A 128 31.23 -10.54 1.86
N ALA A 129 30.77 -11.73 1.44
CA ALA A 129 29.66 -11.86 0.50
C ALA A 129 28.37 -11.23 1.05
N ALA A 130 28.05 -11.46 2.33
CA ALA A 130 26.90 -10.85 2.99
C ALA A 130 27.02 -9.31 3.06
N MET A 131 28.21 -8.78 3.39
CA MET A 131 28.44 -7.34 3.35
C MET A 131 28.23 -6.76 1.95
N LYS A 132 28.67 -7.47 0.89
CA LYS A 132 28.45 -7.02 -0.49
C LYS A 132 26.98 -7.04 -0.88
N THR A 133 26.20 -8.03 -0.44
CA THR A 133 24.76 -8.03 -0.67
C THR A 133 24.08 -6.88 0.08
N ASP A 134 24.49 -6.62 1.32
CA ASP A 134 23.95 -5.51 2.12
C ASP A 134 24.26 -4.15 1.50
N GLU A 135 25.48 -3.95 0.99
CA GLU A 135 25.86 -2.74 0.24
C GLU A 135 24.94 -2.52 -0.98
N VAL A 136 24.73 -3.56 -1.78
CA VAL A 136 23.86 -3.49 -2.97
C VAL A 136 22.41 -3.19 -2.56
N ASP A 137 21.89 -3.82 -1.51
CA ASP A 137 20.54 -3.58 -1.01
C ASP A 137 20.35 -2.15 -0.50
N VAL A 138 21.35 -1.61 0.21
CA VAL A 138 21.34 -0.21 0.67
C VAL A 138 21.38 0.75 -0.52
N GLU A 139 22.22 0.49 -1.52
CA GLU A 139 22.26 1.28 -2.75
C GLU A 139 20.91 1.27 -3.48
N GLN A 140 20.28 0.11 -3.64
CA GLN A 140 18.97 -0.01 -4.29
C GLN A 140 17.89 0.76 -3.54
N LYS A 141 17.85 0.65 -2.20
CA LYS A 141 16.92 1.41 -1.35
C LYS A 141 17.13 2.91 -1.49
N LEU A 142 18.39 3.35 -1.55
CA LEU A 142 18.72 4.77 -1.73
C LEU A 142 18.30 5.27 -3.11
N ARG A 143 18.58 4.51 -4.18
CA ARG A 143 18.15 4.84 -5.55
C ARG A 143 16.64 4.97 -5.64
N LEU A 144 15.89 3.99 -5.12
CA LEU A 144 14.43 4.03 -5.11
C LEU A 144 13.89 5.26 -4.35
N ARG A 145 14.50 5.61 -3.21
CA ARG A 145 14.11 6.80 -2.44
C ARG A 145 14.34 8.09 -3.23
N LEU A 146 15.46 8.20 -3.93
CA LEU A 146 15.77 9.36 -4.78
C LEU A 146 14.82 9.45 -5.97
N GLU A 147 14.53 8.33 -6.62
CA GLU A 147 13.55 8.25 -7.72
C GLU A 147 12.17 8.71 -7.26
N LEU A 148 11.70 8.26 -6.10
CA LEU A 148 10.42 8.67 -5.53
C LEU A 148 10.39 10.17 -5.21
N GLN A 149 11.47 10.71 -4.64
CA GLN A 149 11.59 12.15 -4.38
C GLN A 149 11.55 12.97 -5.68
N ASN A 150 12.29 12.53 -6.70
CA ASN A 150 12.31 13.18 -8.01
C ASN A 150 10.93 13.13 -8.68
N ALA A 151 10.26 11.98 -8.66
CA ALA A 151 8.90 11.82 -9.21
C ALA A 151 7.89 12.73 -8.47
N HIS A 152 7.99 12.83 -7.15
CA HIS A 152 7.15 13.73 -6.36
C HIS A 152 7.39 15.20 -6.74
N GLN A 153 8.64 15.63 -6.85
CA GLN A 153 8.98 16.99 -7.29
C GLN A 153 8.46 17.28 -8.70
N GLN A 154 8.59 16.33 -9.63
CA GLN A 154 8.04 16.45 -10.98
C GLN A 154 6.52 16.57 -10.97
N ALA A 155 5.82 15.77 -10.15
CA ALA A 155 4.37 15.84 -10.02
C ALA A 155 3.91 17.20 -9.46
N LEU A 156 4.61 17.74 -8.45
CA LEU A 156 4.34 19.08 -7.92
C LEU A 156 4.57 20.16 -8.99
N ALA A 157 5.69 20.09 -9.71
CA ALA A 157 6.00 21.04 -10.78
C ALA A 157 4.96 20.99 -11.90
N GLN A 158 4.52 19.80 -12.31
CA GLN A 158 3.45 19.63 -13.30
C GLN A 158 2.12 20.19 -12.80
N ARG A 159 1.76 19.95 -11.54
CA ARG A 159 0.54 20.51 -10.93
C ARG A 159 0.59 22.03 -10.88
N ALA A 160 1.73 22.61 -10.50
CA ALA A 160 1.93 24.06 -10.48
C ALA A 160 1.80 24.67 -11.88
N ARG A 161 2.36 24.01 -12.91
CA ARG A 161 2.21 24.43 -14.31
C ARG A 161 0.75 24.37 -14.79
N ARG A 162 0.01 23.31 -14.45
CA ARG A 162 -1.41 23.20 -14.78
C ARG A 162 -2.23 24.32 -14.13
N LEU A 163 -2.03 24.56 -12.84
CA LEU A 163 -2.73 25.63 -12.13
C LEU A 163 -2.39 27.02 -12.68
N ALA A 164 -1.13 27.25 -13.09
CA ALA A 164 -0.75 28.50 -13.73
C ALA A 164 -1.44 28.69 -15.08
N ALA A 165 -1.50 27.64 -15.91
CA ALA A 165 -2.21 27.67 -17.18
C ALA A 165 -3.73 27.89 -17.00
N GLU A 166 -4.36 27.19 -16.05
CA GLU A 166 -5.78 27.39 -15.71
C GLU A 166 -6.06 28.84 -15.27
N ARG A 167 -5.18 29.44 -14.46
CA ARG A 167 -5.30 30.86 -14.07
C ARG A 167 -5.16 31.81 -15.25
N GLU A 168 -4.19 31.55 -16.14
CA GLU A 168 -4.03 32.34 -17.37
C GLU A 168 -5.28 32.25 -18.25
N GLU A 169 -5.86 31.05 -18.41
CA GLU A 169 -7.11 30.84 -19.14
C GLU A 169 -8.30 31.55 -18.48
N GLU A 170 -8.41 31.48 -17.14
CA GLU A 170 -9.45 32.19 -16.38
C GLU A 170 -9.35 33.70 -16.53
N GLU A 171 -8.15 34.28 -16.48
CA GLU A 171 -7.94 35.72 -16.67
C GLU A 171 -8.23 36.14 -18.12
N LEU A 172 -7.84 35.34 -19.11
CA LEU A 172 -8.22 35.55 -20.52
C LEU A 172 -9.74 35.50 -20.69
N TYR A 173 -10.42 34.52 -20.09
CA TYR A 173 -11.86 34.42 -20.15
C TYR A 173 -12.55 35.60 -19.45
N ARG A 174 -12.06 36.00 -18.28
CA ARG A 174 -12.58 37.14 -17.51
C ARG A 174 -12.46 38.44 -18.29
N THR A 175 -11.29 38.70 -18.91
CA THR A 175 -11.07 39.90 -19.73
C THR A 175 -11.96 39.90 -20.96
N GLN A 176 -12.13 38.77 -21.64
CA GLN A 176 -13.07 38.62 -22.75
C GLN A 176 -14.52 38.87 -22.34
N MET A 177 -14.96 38.32 -21.20
CA MET A 177 -16.32 38.56 -20.69
C MET A 177 -16.55 40.02 -20.32
N LEU A 178 -15.59 40.66 -19.64
CA LEU A 178 -15.67 42.09 -19.35
C LEU A 178 -15.75 42.94 -20.62
N ALA A 179 -14.98 42.60 -21.67
CA ALA A 179 -15.06 43.26 -22.96
C ALA A 179 -16.44 43.08 -23.62
N GLN A 180 -16.98 41.85 -23.63
CA GLN A 180 -18.31 41.58 -24.16
C GLN A 180 -19.41 42.34 -23.40
N MET A 181 -19.33 42.42 -22.07
CA MET A 181 -20.27 43.21 -21.27
C MET A 181 -20.17 44.69 -21.61
N ALA A 182 -18.96 45.25 -21.72
CA ALA A 182 -18.77 46.65 -22.10
C ALA A 182 -19.28 46.96 -23.52
N GLU A 183 -19.14 46.02 -24.47
CA GLU A 183 -19.73 46.15 -25.81
C GLU A 183 -21.26 46.11 -25.78
N ARG A 184 -21.86 45.20 -25.00
CA ARG A 184 -23.32 45.12 -24.83
C ARG A 184 -23.88 46.37 -24.17
N ASP A 185 -23.25 46.86 -23.10
CA ASP A 185 -23.65 48.09 -22.42
C ASP A 185 -23.60 49.30 -23.37
N ARG A 186 -22.55 49.40 -24.21
CA ARG A 186 -22.47 50.43 -25.26
C ARG A 186 -23.63 50.33 -26.25
N LEU A 187 -23.96 49.13 -26.72
CA LEU A 187 -25.07 48.91 -27.65
C LEU A 187 -26.42 49.22 -27.02
N GLU A 188 -26.60 48.90 -25.73
CA GLU A 188 -27.80 49.21 -24.97
C GLU A 188 -27.96 50.72 -24.80
N GLN A 189 -26.90 51.44 -24.42
CA GLN A 189 -26.90 52.90 -24.35
C GLN A 189 -27.31 53.54 -25.69
N LEU A 190 -26.71 53.12 -26.81
CA LEU A 190 -27.06 53.62 -28.13
C LEU A 190 -28.51 53.26 -28.53
N SER A 191 -28.99 52.09 -28.14
CA SER A 191 -30.36 51.64 -28.41
C SER A 191 -31.39 52.45 -27.61
N ASP A 192 -31.09 52.75 -26.35
CA ASP A 192 -31.89 53.59 -25.47
C ASP A 192 -31.93 55.03 -25.94
N GLU A 193 -30.79 55.61 -26.34
CA GLU A 193 -30.73 56.94 -26.96
C GLU A 193 -31.57 56.99 -28.24
N LYS A 194 -31.43 55.99 -29.11
CA LYS A 194 -32.24 55.87 -30.34
C LYS A 194 -33.73 55.75 -30.03
N ARG A 195 -34.11 54.98 -28.99
CA ARG A 195 -35.51 54.88 -28.53
C ARG A 195 -36.01 56.22 -28.01
N ARG A 196 -35.23 56.93 -27.19
CA ARG A 196 -35.57 58.26 -26.69
C ARG A 196 -35.78 59.27 -27.82
N LEU A 197 -34.88 59.29 -28.80
CA LEU A 197 -35.00 60.15 -29.99
C LEU A 197 -36.28 59.85 -30.76
N LYS A 198 -36.57 58.58 -31.06
CA LYS A 198 -37.81 58.18 -31.74
C LYS A 198 -39.07 58.58 -30.98
N LEU A 199 -39.08 58.44 -29.65
CA LEU A 199 -40.20 58.88 -28.83
C LEU A 199 -40.39 60.39 -28.89
N MET A 200 -39.29 61.16 -28.90
CA MET A 200 -39.35 62.61 -29.04
C MET A 200 -39.82 63.04 -30.43
N GLU A 201 -39.40 62.35 -31.50
CA GLU A 201 -39.90 62.55 -32.86
C GLU A 201 -41.41 62.25 -32.94
N HIS A 202 -41.85 61.08 -32.49
CA HIS A 202 -43.27 60.74 -32.44
C HIS A 202 -44.09 61.73 -31.60
N ARG A 203 -43.54 62.22 -30.48
CA ARG A 203 -44.19 63.25 -29.66
C ARG A 203 -44.33 64.57 -30.42
N ARG A 204 -43.30 64.99 -31.16
CA ARG A 204 -43.36 66.18 -32.03
C ARG A 204 -44.39 66.01 -33.14
N ASP A 205 -44.40 64.85 -33.81
CA ASP A 205 -45.36 64.54 -34.87
C ASP A 205 -46.81 64.58 -34.34
N LEU A 206 -47.06 63.96 -33.18
CA LEU A 206 -48.38 64.02 -32.52
C LEU A 206 -48.77 65.45 -32.15
N GLN A 207 -47.82 66.26 -31.68
CA GLN A 207 -48.08 67.67 -31.38
C GLN A 207 -48.48 68.44 -32.65
N VAL A 208 -47.77 68.25 -33.75
CA VAL A 208 -48.12 68.84 -35.05
C VAL A 208 -49.50 68.38 -35.53
N MET A 209 -49.84 67.09 -35.36
CA MET A 209 -51.17 66.56 -35.73
C MET A 209 -52.28 67.15 -34.85
N LEU A 210 -52.03 67.34 -33.55
CA LEU A 210 -52.98 67.99 -32.64
C LEU A 210 -53.15 69.47 -32.95
N GLU A 211 -52.07 70.19 -33.27
CA GLU A 211 -52.12 71.60 -33.69
C GLU A 211 -52.89 71.75 -35.01
N LYS A 212 -52.66 70.88 -36.00
CA LYS A 212 -53.46 70.83 -37.23
C LYS A 212 -54.93 70.59 -36.95
N LYS A 213 -55.28 69.60 -36.10
CA LYS A 213 -56.66 69.36 -35.68
C LYS A 213 -57.30 70.56 -34.98
N ARG A 214 -56.55 71.26 -34.12
CA ARG A 214 -57.03 72.49 -33.46
C ARG A 214 -57.32 73.58 -34.49
N GLN A 215 -56.41 73.79 -35.45
CA GLN A 215 -56.62 74.75 -36.54
C GLN A 215 -57.80 74.37 -37.43
N GLU A 216 -58.00 73.09 -37.71
CA GLU A 216 -59.18 72.60 -38.47
C GLU A 216 -60.47 72.86 -37.70
N VAL A 217 -60.51 72.59 -36.39
CA VAL A 217 -61.68 72.88 -35.54
C VAL A 217 -61.94 74.38 -35.42
N GLU A 218 -60.90 75.20 -35.28
CA GLU A 218 -61.02 76.66 -35.25
C GLU A 218 -61.56 77.20 -36.58
N LYS A 219 -61.07 76.70 -37.72
CA LYS A 219 -61.59 77.03 -39.05
C LYS A 219 -63.05 76.60 -39.21
N GLN A 220 -63.40 75.39 -38.80
CA GLN A 220 -64.79 74.92 -38.83
C GLN A 220 -65.72 75.78 -37.97
N ARG A 221 -65.29 76.17 -36.77
CA ARG A 221 -66.05 77.11 -35.92
C ARG A 221 -66.22 78.48 -36.59
N GLN A 222 -65.16 79.01 -37.19
CA GLN A 222 -65.23 80.29 -37.93
C GLN A 222 -66.20 80.18 -39.12
N GLU A 223 -66.14 79.09 -39.90
CA GLU A 223 -67.06 78.83 -41.00
C GLU A 223 -68.52 78.69 -40.52
N GLU A 224 -68.76 78.04 -39.38
CA GLU A 224 -70.08 77.95 -38.74
C GLU A 224 -70.59 79.31 -38.26
N GLU A 225 -69.74 80.12 -37.61
CA GLU A 225 -70.07 81.49 -37.17
C GLU A 225 -70.39 82.40 -38.38
N ASP A 226 -69.58 82.34 -39.44
CA ASP A 226 -69.80 83.09 -40.68
C ASP A 226 -71.10 82.67 -41.38
N ALA A 227 -71.40 81.36 -41.42
CA ALA A 227 -72.65 80.84 -41.97
C ALA A 227 -73.86 81.31 -41.16
N GLN A 228 -73.79 81.28 -39.82
CA GLN A 228 -74.84 81.81 -38.95
C GLN A 228 -75.04 83.33 -39.15
N ALA A 229 -73.95 84.10 -39.24
CA ALA A 229 -74.02 85.52 -39.53
C ALA A 229 -74.65 85.81 -40.91
N ALA A 230 -74.35 85.00 -41.93
CA ALA A 230 -74.97 85.13 -43.26
C ALA A 230 -76.48 84.81 -43.24
N ILE A 231 -76.92 83.84 -42.45
CA ILE A 231 -78.35 83.53 -42.25
C ILE A 231 -79.06 84.73 -41.60
N LEU A 232 -78.51 85.27 -40.52
CA LEU A 232 -79.09 86.44 -39.83
C LEU A 232 -79.23 87.65 -40.77
N ARG A 233 -78.20 87.97 -41.57
CA ARG A 233 -78.27 89.05 -42.57
C ARG A 233 -79.36 88.82 -43.61
N ARG A 234 -79.57 87.57 -44.06
CA ARG A 234 -80.65 87.23 -45.01
C ARG A 234 -82.03 87.38 -44.38
N GLU A 235 -82.18 87.02 -43.11
CA GLU A 235 -83.44 87.22 -42.38
C GLU A 235 -83.77 88.70 -42.18
N GLU A 236 -82.77 89.54 -41.87
CA GLU A 236 -82.94 90.99 -41.73
C GLU A 236 -83.43 91.63 -43.04
N VAL A 237 -82.79 91.30 -44.17
CA VAL A 237 -83.24 91.77 -45.49
C VAL A 237 -84.66 91.31 -45.81
N ARG A 238 -85.01 90.06 -45.48
CA ARG A 238 -86.37 89.54 -45.68
C ARG A 238 -87.41 90.29 -44.83
N ARG A 239 -87.09 90.67 -43.59
CA ARG A 239 -87.99 91.45 -42.73
C ARG A 239 -88.24 92.85 -43.31
N LEU A 240 -87.21 93.53 -43.80
CA LEU A 240 -87.34 94.85 -44.41
C LEU A 240 -88.25 94.81 -45.66
N ILE A 241 -88.09 93.83 -46.55
CA ILE A 241 -88.93 93.67 -47.75
C ILE A 241 -90.40 93.43 -47.37
N ILE A 242 -90.66 92.63 -46.33
CA ILE A 242 -92.04 92.36 -45.85
C ILE A 242 -92.67 93.64 -45.28
N GLU A 243 -91.90 94.47 -44.56
CA GLU A 243 -92.42 95.72 -44.02
C GLU A 243 -92.68 96.77 -45.11
N GLU A 244 -91.84 96.85 -46.13
CA GLU A 244 -92.04 97.71 -47.31
C GLU A 244 -93.31 97.31 -48.10
N GLU A 245 -93.49 96.03 -48.41
CA GLU A 245 -94.69 95.53 -49.08
C GLU A 245 -95.96 95.71 -48.22
N ARG A 246 -95.83 95.56 -46.89
CA ARG A 246 -96.93 95.85 -45.96
C ARG A 246 -97.39 97.30 -46.07
N ILE A 247 -96.46 98.27 -46.08
CA ILE A 247 -96.80 99.70 -46.16
C ILE A 247 -97.40 100.03 -47.53
N ARG A 248 -96.88 99.43 -48.60
CA ARG A 248 -97.42 99.61 -49.96
C ARG A 248 -98.87 99.11 -50.09
N LEU A 249 -99.15 97.90 -49.62
CA LEU A 249 -100.50 97.32 -49.61
C LEU A 249 -101.49 98.16 -48.78
N LEU A 250 -101.01 98.78 -47.69
CA LEU A 250 -101.83 99.67 -46.87
C LEU A 250 -102.20 100.97 -47.61
N LYS A 251 -101.29 101.56 -48.38
CA LYS A 251 -101.58 102.80 -49.14
C LYS A 251 -102.53 102.58 -50.31
N GLU A 252 -102.36 101.50 -51.07
CA GLU A 252 -103.15 101.27 -52.30
C GLU A 252 -104.59 100.81 -52.00
N HIS A 253 -104.79 100.00 -50.96
CA HIS A 253 -106.08 99.38 -50.69
C HIS A 253 -106.88 100.04 -49.55
N ALA A 254 -106.34 101.05 -48.85
CA ALA A 254 -107.08 101.73 -47.78
C ALA A 254 -108.32 102.48 -48.28
N LYS A 255 -108.27 103.07 -49.48
CA LYS A 255 -109.36 103.92 -50.03
C LYS A 255 -110.60 103.14 -50.50
N PRO A 256 -110.47 102.02 -51.26
CA PRO A 256 -111.62 101.21 -51.68
C PRO A 256 -112.25 100.39 -50.54
N LEU A 257 -111.50 100.11 -49.46
CA LEU A 257 -111.95 99.30 -48.32
C LEU A 257 -112.56 100.13 -47.17
N LEU A 258 -112.94 101.39 -47.45
CA LEU A 258 -113.60 102.27 -46.49
C LEU A 258 -114.95 101.67 -46.03
N GLY A 259 -114.99 101.19 -44.79
CA GLY A 259 -116.16 100.55 -44.17
C GLY A 259 -115.97 99.07 -43.80
N TYR A 260 -114.93 98.38 -44.31
CA TYR A 260 -114.67 96.95 -44.05
C TYR A 260 -113.27 96.66 -43.48
N LEU A 261 -112.55 97.68 -42.99
CA LEU A 261 -111.17 97.51 -42.52
C LEU A 261 -111.11 96.93 -41.08
N PRO A 262 -110.39 95.80 -40.83
CA PRO A 262 -110.22 95.22 -39.51
C PRO A 262 -109.47 96.13 -38.52
N LYS A 263 -109.85 96.10 -37.24
CA LYS A 263 -109.17 96.85 -36.17
C LYS A 263 -107.75 96.28 -35.94
N GLY A 264 -106.72 97.12 -35.84
CA GLY A 264 -105.34 96.73 -35.46
C GLY A 264 -104.32 96.63 -36.59
N ILE A 265 -104.65 97.09 -37.80
CA ILE A 265 -103.77 97.02 -38.97
C ILE A 265 -102.67 98.10 -38.96
N LEU A 266 -102.94 99.25 -38.34
CA LEU A 266 -101.97 100.33 -38.16
C LEU A 266 -101.18 100.10 -36.86
N LYS A 267 -99.85 99.97 -36.97
CA LYS A 267 -98.96 99.71 -35.83
C LYS A 267 -98.63 101.00 -35.07
N ASN A 268 -98.42 102.10 -35.79
CA ASN A 268 -98.00 103.39 -35.22
C ASN A 268 -98.84 104.54 -35.78
N ASP A 269 -99.04 105.61 -35.01
CA ASP A 269 -99.87 106.78 -35.40
C ASP A 269 -99.32 107.53 -36.63
N THR A 270 -98.03 107.38 -36.95
CA THR A 270 -97.42 107.87 -38.20
C THR A 270 -98.01 107.20 -39.45
N GLU A 271 -98.42 105.93 -39.36
CA GLU A 271 -99.04 105.20 -40.47
C GLU A 271 -100.46 105.75 -40.79
N LEU A 272 -101.11 106.45 -39.85
CA LEU A 272 -102.44 107.05 -40.03
C LEU A 272 -102.38 108.43 -40.71
N GLN A 273 -101.28 109.19 -40.52
CA GLN A 273 -101.10 110.53 -41.12
C GLN A 273 -100.77 110.48 -42.62
N GLU A 274 -100.15 109.39 -43.10
CA GLU A 274 -99.83 109.20 -44.52
C GLU A 274 -101.01 108.71 -45.38
N MET A 275 -102.19 108.52 -44.77
CA MET A 275 -103.40 108.07 -45.44
C MET A 275 -104.20 109.24 -46.03
N ASP A 276 -105.03 108.95 -47.04
CA ASP A 276 -105.91 109.95 -47.64
C ASP A 276 -106.87 110.59 -46.59
N PRO A 277 -107.09 111.93 -46.64
CA PRO A 277 -107.86 112.66 -45.62
C PRO A 277 -109.32 112.21 -45.47
N GLU A 278 -109.93 111.65 -46.53
CA GLU A 278 -111.27 111.04 -46.47
C GLU A 278 -111.28 109.79 -45.58
N VAL A 279 -110.19 109.03 -45.54
CA VAL A 279 -110.03 107.83 -44.70
C VAL A 279 -109.79 108.21 -43.23
N GLN A 280 -109.02 109.29 -43.03
CA GLN A 280 -108.72 109.81 -41.69
C GLN A 280 -109.99 110.24 -40.94
N SER A 281 -110.92 110.92 -41.63
CA SER A 281 -112.15 111.43 -41.00
C SER A 281 -113.11 110.33 -40.54
N VAL A 282 -113.26 109.25 -41.31
CA VAL A 282 -114.16 108.11 -41.00
C VAL A 282 -113.63 107.26 -39.85
N ILE A 283 -112.31 107.02 -39.81
CA ILE A 283 -111.67 106.24 -38.73
C ILE A 283 -111.72 107.02 -37.41
N LEU A 284 -111.59 108.35 -37.43
CA LEU A 284 -111.74 109.18 -36.23
C LEU A 284 -113.19 109.27 -35.74
N GLN A 285 -114.19 109.32 -36.63
CA GLN A 285 -115.61 109.29 -36.24
C GLN A 285 -116.04 107.96 -35.61
N SER A 286 -115.53 106.83 -36.12
CA SER A 286 -115.85 105.49 -35.59
C SER A 286 -115.11 105.16 -34.28
N ARG A 287 -114.08 105.94 -33.91
CA ARG A 287 -113.36 105.82 -32.62
C ARG A 287 -114.12 106.45 -31.44
N ASN A 288 -115.10 107.33 -31.68
CA ASN A 288 -115.83 108.07 -30.63
C ASN A 288 -117.14 107.41 -30.14
N LEU A 289 -117.50 106.20 -30.59
CA LEU A 289 -118.84 105.60 -30.34
C LEU A 289 -118.85 104.29 -29.53
N ARG A 290 -117.73 103.78 -29.01
CA ARG A 290 -117.70 102.53 -28.23
C ARG A 290 -116.68 102.63 -27.11
N MET A 291 -117.14 102.74 -25.85
CA MET A 291 -117.62 101.62 -25.02
C MET A 291 -116.43 100.71 -24.69
N ASP A 292 -115.97 100.69 -23.44
CA ASP A 292 -116.67 100.04 -22.31
C ASP A 292 -116.91 98.56 -22.62
N ASP A 293 -116.44 97.70 -21.70
CA ASP A 293 -116.50 96.23 -21.70
C ASP A 293 -115.35 95.48 -22.38
N ALA A 294 -114.34 95.10 -21.57
CA ALA A 294 -114.01 93.68 -21.33
C ALA A 294 -112.75 93.54 -20.46
N THR A 295 -113.00 93.14 -19.21
CA THR A 295 -112.04 92.66 -18.22
C THR A 295 -111.75 91.17 -18.42
N SER A 296 -110.55 90.75 -18.01
CA SER A 296 -110.20 89.42 -17.47
C SER A 296 -110.02 88.22 -18.43
N CYS A 297 -108.77 87.74 -18.54
CA CYS A 297 -108.44 86.40 -18.03
C CYS A 297 -106.92 86.19 -17.83
N PRO A 298 -106.50 85.28 -16.91
CA PRO A 298 -105.11 85.09 -16.47
C PRO A 298 -104.49 83.72 -16.85
N LEU A 299 -103.19 83.59 -16.52
CA LEU A 299 -102.41 82.39 -16.10
C LEU A 299 -101.38 81.73 -17.06
N VAL A 300 -100.16 81.59 -16.49
CA VAL A 300 -99.19 80.46 -16.55
C VAL A 300 -98.33 80.35 -17.82
N ASN A 301 -96.99 80.25 -17.81
CA ASN A 301 -95.94 79.80 -16.87
C ASN A 301 -94.77 80.79 -16.86
#